data_AF-A0A645DIT8-F1
#
_entry.id   AF-A0A645DIT8-F1
#
_cell.length_a   1.000
_cell.length_b   1.000
_cell.length_c   1.000
_cell.angle_alpha   90.00
_cell.angle_beta   90.00
_cell.angle_gamma   90.00
#
_symmetry.space_group_name_H-M   'P 1'
#
loop_
_entity.id
_entity.type
_entity.pdbx_description
1 polymer ?
#
loop_
_entity_poly.entity_id
_entity_poly.type
_entity_poly.pdbx_seq_one_letter_code
_entity_poly.pdbx_strand_id
1 'polypeptide(L)'
;MTNELDLFLGFGIQNKKWRIDNEEIEKRGLPIKDEFDFQIIRYIASLRDRINNLSLLKNEIEVLNKEAIEETEKLYETNYGTSHKRNLLANYYETFLNQIYGIMENIAKINFFVFDDYFVHNTQELNRGFENQRDKIIDGKLSLNPEYDNIIKNDLDWYNEVCAIRHTFIHFIAGMCVIDRKEEIVLKYLTFNLSFIELNKEEKIIRNIIEDIRSFYNKTMTFLKGISIIYLKNIDPRAISYDYILKDDYLEVWEISLSDYLEGKKWALVQKVPKIYLHLGRDDFHLPNNP
;
A
#
# COMPACT_ATOMS: atom_id res chain seq x y z
N MET A 1 13.07 22.64 -9.98
CA MET A 1 13.64 21.28 -9.96
C MET A 1 12.66 20.40 -9.21
N THR A 2 11.77 19.75 -9.96
CA THR A 2 10.81 18.76 -9.46
C THR A 2 11.51 17.41 -9.43
N ASN A 3 11.45 16.68 -8.31
CA ASN A 3 12.17 15.43 -8.12
C ASN A 3 11.61 14.35 -9.06
N GLU A 4 12.48 13.55 -9.70
CA GLU A 4 12.10 12.44 -10.59
C GLU A 4 11.20 11.40 -9.88
N LEU A 5 11.21 11.36 -8.54
CA LEU A 5 10.31 10.57 -7.72
C LEU A 5 8.86 11.09 -7.71
N ASP A 6 8.65 12.40 -7.86
CA ASP A 6 7.31 13.00 -7.96
C ASP A 6 6.68 12.77 -9.35
N LEU A 7 7.52 12.58 -10.38
CA LEU A 7 7.13 12.12 -11.72
C LEU A 7 6.76 10.64 -11.74
N PHE A 8 7.34 9.82 -10.84
CA PHE A 8 7.07 8.39 -10.72
C PHE A 8 5.85 8.06 -9.85
N LEU A 9 5.45 9.00 -8.97
CA LEU A 9 4.33 8.85 -8.02
C LEU A 9 3.09 9.68 -8.39
N GLY A 10 3.17 10.53 -9.42
CA GLY A 10 2.03 11.23 -10.00
C GLY A 10 1.36 10.41 -11.11
N PHE A 11 0.03 10.54 -11.22
CA PHE A 11 -0.85 10.10 -12.33
C PHE A 11 -1.57 8.74 -12.13
N GLY A 12 -2.87 8.59 -12.36
CA GLY A 12 -3.95 9.47 -12.87
C GLY A 12 -5.08 8.58 -13.46
N ILE A 13 -6.36 8.92 -13.28
CA ILE A 13 -7.55 8.03 -13.37
C ILE A 13 -8.40 8.25 -14.64
N GLN A 14 -9.12 7.21 -15.09
CA GLN A 14 -10.23 7.24 -16.08
C GLN A 14 -11.26 6.12 -15.74
N ASN A 15 -12.60 6.18 -15.93
CA ASN A 15 -13.61 7.13 -16.45
C ASN A 15 -15.02 6.53 -16.11
N LYS A 16 -16.07 7.30 -15.74
CA LYS A 16 -17.21 7.63 -16.63
C LYS A 16 -18.25 8.56 -15.96
N LYS A 17 -18.52 9.69 -16.64
CA LYS A 17 -19.84 10.36 -16.70
C LYS A 17 -20.23 11.41 -15.63
N TRP A 18 -19.32 12.31 -15.21
CA TRP A 18 -19.76 13.59 -14.60
C TRP A 18 -19.01 14.80 -15.18
N ARG A 19 -19.80 15.83 -15.51
CA ARG A 19 -19.39 17.14 -16.02
C ARG A 19 -18.82 17.97 -14.85
N ILE A 20 -17.51 18.10 -14.77
CA ILE A 20 -16.87 19.35 -14.32
C ILE A 20 -16.15 19.86 -15.57
N ASP A 21 -16.35 21.13 -15.90
CA ASP A 21 -15.85 21.73 -17.13
C ASP A 21 -14.32 21.65 -17.14
N ASN A 22 -13.71 21.11 -18.21
CA ASN A 22 -12.26 20.96 -18.31
C ASN A 22 -11.55 22.32 -18.14
N GLU A 23 -12.20 23.41 -18.54
CA GLU A 23 -11.74 24.78 -18.32
C GLU A 23 -11.55 25.13 -16.83
N GLU A 24 -12.37 24.58 -15.94
CA GLU A 24 -12.31 24.88 -14.51
C GLU A 24 -11.17 24.12 -13.81
N ILE A 25 -10.83 22.93 -14.33
CA ILE A 25 -9.68 22.12 -13.90
C ILE A 25 -8.38 22.77 -14.38
N GLU A 26 -8.35 23.22 -15.63
CA GLU A 26 -7.21 23.91 -16.25
C GLU A 26 -6.93 25.27 -15.56
N LYS A 27 -7.98 26.05 -15.24
CA LYS A 27 -7.86 27.29 -14.44
C LYS A 27 -7.27 27.08 -13.05
N ARG A 28 -7.33 25.86 -12.52
CA ARG A 28 -6.79 25.48 -11.20
C ARG A 28 -5.36 24.91 -11.29
N GLY A 29 -4.74 24.90 -12.48
CA GLY A 29 -3.40 24.36 -12.70
C GLY A 29 -3.33 22.84 -12.53
N LEU A 30 -4.48 22.17 -12.63
CA LEU A 30 -4.59 20.71 -12.56
C LEU A 30 -4.59 20.15 -13.98
N PRO A 31 -3.94 19.00 -14.21
CA PRO A 31 -3.82 18.44 -15.55
C PRO A 31 -5.15 17.90 -16.08
N ILE A 32 -5.33 17.99 -17.40
CA ILE A 32 -6.62 17.83 -18.09
C ILE A 32 -6.93 16.34 -18.33
N LYS A 33 -8.22 16.01 -18.31
CA LYS A 33 -8.83 14.68 -18.29
C LYS A 33 -8.36 13.66 -19.36
N ASP A 34 -7.87 14.12 -20.50
CA ASP A 34 -7.45 13.26 -21.62
C ASP A 34 -5.95 12.90 -21.58
N GLU A 35 -5.22 13.30 -20.53
CA GLU A 35 -3.76 13.20 -20.44
C GLU A 35 -3.25 12.01 -19.58
N PHE A 36 -4.13 11.16 -19.02
CA PHE A 36 -3.71 10.13 -18.05
C PHE A 36 -4.06 8.70 -18.39
N ASP A 37 -3.05 7.86 -18.15
CA ASP A 37 -3.07 6.41 -18.24
C ASP A 37 -3.59 5.78 -16.94
N PHE A 38 -4.60 4.92 -17.08
CA PHE A 38 -5.23 4.17 -16.01
C PHE A 38 -4.26 3.14 -15.40
N GLN A 39 -3.52 3.50 -14.36
CA GLN A 39 -2.52 2.61 -13.74
C GLN A 39 -3.08 1.56 -12.76
N ILE A 40 -4.40 1.26 -12.77
CA ILE A 40 -5.00 0.33 -11.79
C ILE A 40 -4.31 -1.04 -11.81
N ILE A 41 -3.91 -1.53 -12.98
CA ILE A 41 -3.28 -2.84 -13.14
C ILE A 41 -1.93 -2.89 -12.41
N ARG A 42 -1.17 -1.78 -12.42
CA ARG A 42 0.10 -1.67 -11.67
C ARG A 42 -0.16 -1.73 -10.16
N TYR A 43 -1.19 -1.05 -9.68
CA TYR A 43 -1.57 -1.11 -8.27
C TYR A 43 -2.12 -2.49 -7.86
N ILE A 44 -2.88 -3.16 -8.73
CA ILE A 44 -3.34 -4.54 -8.52
C ILE A 44 -2.14 -5.50 -8.46
N ALA A 45 -1.18 -5.38 -9.39
CA ALA A 45 0.03 -6.18 -9.38
C ALA A 45 0.86 -5.94 -8.11
N SER A 46 1.08 -4.67 -7.75
CA SER A 46 1.77 -4.30 -6.50
C SER A 46 1.05 -4.84 -5.27
N LEU A 47 -0.29 -4.77 -5.22
CA LEU A 47 -1.09 -5.33 -4.13
C LEU A 47 -0.94 -6.86 -4.05
N ARG A 48 -0.98 -7.56 -5.19
CA ARG A 48 -0.74 -9.01 -5.27
C ARG A 48 0.62 -9.39 -4.70
N ASP A 49 1.68 -8.69 -5.09
CA ASP A 49 3.03 -8.98 -4.61
C ASP A 49 3.16 -8.76 -3.10
N ARG A 50 2.56 -7.68 -2.58
CA ARG A 50 2.52 -7.43 -1.13
C ARG A 50 1.75 -8.50 -0.37
N ILE A 51 0.61 -8.97 -0.89
CA ILE A 51 -0.17 -10.06 -0.29
C ILE A 51 0.64 -11.37 -0.27
N ASN A 52 1.33 -11.69 -1.37
CA ASN A 52 2.21 -12.86 -1.45
C ASN A 52 3.33 -12.76 -0.41
N ASN A 53 4.01 -11.61 -0.35
CA ASN A 53 5.07 -11.37 0.63
C ASN A 53 4.56 -11.44 2.08
N LEU A 54 3.35 -10.95 2.36
CA LEU A 54 2.74 -11.07 3.69
C LEU A 54 2.53 -12.54 4.09
N SER A 55 2.08 -13.38 3.15
CA SER A 55 1.91 -14.82 3.37
C SER A 55 3.25 -15.54 3.59
N LEU A 56 4.27 -15.19 2.80
CA LEU A 56 5.63 -15.71 2.97
C LEU A 56 6.19 -15.34 4.35
N LEU A 57 6.12 -14.06 4.72
CA LEU A 57 6.60 -13.58 6.01
C LEU A 57 5.89 -14.27 7.18
N LYS A 58 4.57 -14.48 7.10
CA LYS A 58 3.84 -15.24 8.13
C LYS A 58 4.47 -16.62 8.34
N ASN A 59 4.70 -17.37 7.26
CA ASN A 59 5.23 -18.73 7.35
C ASN A 59 6.68 -18.74 7.84
N GLU A 60 7.51 -17.81 7.34
CA GLU A 60 8.89 -17.66 7.78
C GLU A 60 8.99 -17.30 9.27
N ILE A 61 8.10 -16.43 9.76
CA ILE A 61 8.02 -16.09 11.20
C ILE A 61 7.63 -17.30 12.03
N GLU A 62 6.69 -18.14 11.58
CA GLU A 62 6.30 -19.35 12.32
C GLU A 62 7.45 -20.36 12.43
N VAL A 63 8.28 -20.49 11.40
CA VAL A 63 9.50 -21.31 11.42
C VAL A 63 10.55 -20.68 12.34
N LEU A 64 10.85 -19.41 12.13
CA LEU A 64 11.87 -18.68 12.86
C LEU A 64 11.57 -18.59 14.36
N ASN A 65 10.30 -18.50 14.75
CA ASN A 65 9.90 -18.53 16.15
C ASN A 65 10.27 -19.85 16.83
N LYS A 66 10.10 -20.99 16.15
CA LYS A 66 10.50 -22.30 16.69
C LYS A 66 12.02 -22.36 16.87
N GLU A 67 12.77 -21.96 15.85
CA GLU A 67 14.24 -21.90 15.92
C GLU A 67 14.72 -20.96 17.04
N ALA A 68 14.05 -19.83 17.22
CA ALA A 68 14.37 -18.88 18.27
C ALA A 68 14.03 -19.41 19.67
N ILE A 69 12.96 -20.20 19.82
CA ILE A 69 12.64 -20.91 21.08
C ILE A 69 13.73 -21.96 21.36
N GLU A 70 14.10 -22.79 20.39
CA GLU A 70 15.16 -23.80 20.55
C GLU A 70 16.53 -23.17 20.90
N GLU A 71 16.91 -22.06 20.25
CA GLU A 71 18.11 -21.29 20.59
C GLU A 71 18.05 -20.76 22.03
N THR A 72 16.86 -20.32 22.44
CA THR A 72 16.62 -19.82 23.78
C THR A 72 16.74 -20.96 24.80
N GLU A 73 16.11 -22.11 24.60
CA GLU A 73 16.22 -23.29 25.47
C GLU A 73 17.67 -23.72 25.66
N LYS A 74 18.44 -23.86 24.57
CA LYS A 74 19.88 -24.22 24.62
C LYS A 74 20.70 -23.21 25.42
N LEU A 75 20.43 -21.91 25.25
CA LEU A 75 21.10 -20.87 26.03
C LEU A 75 20.88 -21.08 27.54
N TYR A 76 19.67 -21.47 27.95
CA TYR A 76 19.37 -21.71 29.36
C TYR A 76 19.90 -23.04 29.90
N GLU A 77 19.95 -24.09 29.06
CA GLU A 77 20.53 -25.37 29.45
C GLU A 77 22.06 -25.30 29.61
N THR A 78 22.72 -24.52 28.75
CA THR A 78 24.19 -24.54 28.63
C THR A 78 24.88 -23.26 29.13
N ASN A 79 24.12 -22.19 29.43
CA ASN A 79 24.63 -20.82 29.64
C ASN A 79 25.50 -20.28 28.49
N TYR A 80 25.40 -20.89 27.31
CA TYR A 80 26.12 -20.50 26.10
C TYR A 80 25.15 -20.45 24.92
N GLY A 81 25.18 -19.36 24.16
CA GLY A 81 24.26 -19.18 23.03
C GLY A 81 24.23 -17.75 22.54
N THR A 82 23.43 -17.50 21.50
CA THR A 82 23.28 -16.19 20.88
C THR A 82 21.87 -15.61 21.13
N SER A 83 21.63 -14.41 20.61
CA SER A 83 20.29 -13.83 20.46
C SER A 83 19.93 -13.65 18.98
N HIS A 84 20.64 -14.33 18.08
CA HIS A 84 20.57 -14.07 16.65
C HIS A 84 19.19 -14.34 16.08
N LYS A 85 18.61 -15.53 16.33
CA LYS A 85 17.27 -15.86 15.81
C LYS A 85 16.18 -15.00 16.44
N ARG A 86 16.32 -14.60 17.70
CA ARG A 86 15.40 -13.68 18.38
C ARG A 86 15.43 -12.27 17.77
N ASN A 87 16.60 -11.75 17.46
CA ASN A 87 16.74 -10.45 16.79
C ASN A 87 16.19 -10.52 15.36
N LEU A 88 16.46 -11.62 14.64
CA LEU A 88 15.89 -11.82 13.32
C LEU A 88 14.36 -11.90 13.36
N LEU A 89 13.79 -12.56 14.38
CA LEU A 89 12.36 -12.66 14.58
C LEU A 89 11.70 -11.29 14.77
N ALA A 90 12.33 -10.40 15.54
CA ALA A 90 11.86 -9.02 15.71
C ALA A 90 11.83 -8.26 14.37
N ASN A 91 12.92 -8.33 13.58
CA ASN A 91 12.99 -7.69 12.27
C ASN A 91 11.91 -8.20 11.30
N TYR A 92 11.67 -9.52 11.30
CA TYR A 92 10.65 -10.12 10.45
C TYR A 92 9.24 -9.70 10.88
N TYR A 93 8.98 -9.64 12.18
CA TYR A 93 7.71 -9.15 12.72
C TYR A 93 7.46 -7.68 12.36
N GLU A 94 8.45 -6.79 12.50
CA GLU A 94 8.37 -5.40 12.06
C GLU A 94 8.11 -5.29 10.55
N THR A 95 8.80 -6.11 9.75
CA THR A 95 8.61 -6.17 8.30
C THR A 95 7.20 -6.62 7.94
N PHE A 96 6.64 -7.60 8.66
CA PHE A 96 5.26 -8.06 8.48
C PHE A 96 4.25 -6.94 8.74
N LEU A 97 4.40 -6.19 9.84
CA LEU A 97 3.52 -5.05 10.14
C LEU A 97 3.63 -3.95 9.05
N ASN A 98 4.83 -3.69 8.55
CA ASN A 98 5.06 -2.78 7.44
C ASN A 98 4.40 -3.25 6.13
N GLN A 99 4.35 -4.56 5.87
CA GLN A 99 3.65 -5.09 4.70
C GLN A 99 2.14 -4.86 4.81
N ILE A 100 1.54 -5.07 5.98
CA ILE A 100 0.12 -4.75 6.21
C ILE A 100 -0.14 -3.27 5.94
N TYR A 101 0.64 -2.38 6.53
CA TYR A 101 0.52 -0.93 6.28
C TYR A 101 0.62 -0.60 4.79
N GLY A 102 1.63 -1.16 4.10
CA GLY A 102 1.82 -0.95 2.66
C GLY A 102 0.69 -1.49 1.79
N ILE A 103 0.03 -2.58 2.21
CA ILE A 103 -1.19 -3.09 1.57
C ILE A 103 -2.31 -2.06 1.68
N MET A 104 -2.54 -1.51 2.88
CA MET A 104 -3.58 -0.51 3.11
C MET A 104 -3.32 0.77 2.31
N GLU A 105 -2.07 1.23 2.24
CA GLU A 105 -1.68 2.37 1.40
C GLU A 105 -1.94 2.12 -0.09
N ASN A 106 -1.72 0.90 -0.59
CA ASN A 106 -2.10 0.55 -1.97
C ASN A 106 -3.62 0.56 -2.17
N ILE A 107 -4.39 0.11 -1.18
CA ILE A 107 -5.87 0.14 -1.22
C ILE A 107 -6.35 1.59 -1.30
N ALA A 108 -5.78 2.49 -0.52
CA ALA A 108 -6.06 3.93 -0.62
C ALA A 108 -5.81 4.46 -2.03
N LYS A 109 -4.71 4.04 -2.69
CA LYS A 109 -4.41 4.41 -4.07
C LYS A 109 -5.41 3.83 -5.06
N ILE A 110 -5.81 2.57 -4.88
CA ILE A 110 -6.81 1.92 -5.73
C ILE A 110 -8.17 2.60 -5.62
N ASN A 111 -8.59 3.03 -4.43
CA ASN A 111 -9.86 3.74 -4.23
C ASN A 111 -10.06 4.93 -5.16
N PHE A 112 -8.99 5.67 -5.48
CA PHE A 112 -9.05 6.78 -6.42
C PHE A 112 -9.50 6.36 -7.83
N PHE A 113 -9.17 5.14 -8.25
CA PHE A 113 -9.53 4.62 -9.57
C PHE A 113 -10.86 3.88 -9.60
N VAL A 114 -11.33 3.40 -8.44
CA VAL A 114 -12.54 2.58 -8.34
C VAL A 114 -13.79 3.42 -8.12
N PHE A 115 -13.69 4.50 -7.35
CA PHE A 115 -14.85 5.27 -6.91
C PHE A 115 -14.87 6.66 -7.57
N ASP A 116 -15.83 6.89 -8.45
CA ASP A 116 -16.02 8.17 -9.17
C ASP A 116 -16.23 9.36 -8.20
N ASP A 117 -16.89 9.11 -7.07
CA ASP A 117 -17.25 10.12 -6.06
C ASP A 117 -16.05 10.65 -5.26
N TYR A 118 -14.87 10.02 -5.42
CA TYR A 118 -13.65 10.44 -4.72
C TYR A 118 -13.29 11.91 -5.00
N PHE A 119 -13.48 12.38 -6.25
CA PHE A 119 -13.16 13.75 -6.66
C PHE A 119 -14.33 14.73 -6.50
N VAL A 120 -15.55 14.22 -6.36
CA VAL A 120 -16.77 15.04 -6.27
C VAL A 120 -16.86 15.74 -4.90
N HIS A 121 -16.35 15.10 -3.84
CA HIS A 121 -16.49 15.58 -2.47
C HIS A 121 -15.25 16.28 -1.89
N ASN A 122 -14.17 16.40 -2.65
CA ASN A 122 -12.88 16.81 -2.09
C ASN A 122 -12.19 17.88 -2.94
N THR A 123 -12.77 19.08 -2.93
CA THR A 123 -12.34 20.22 -3.74
C THR A 123 -11.05 20.90 -3.23
N GLN A 124 -10.45 20.42 -2.13
CA GLN A 124 -9.32 21.12 -1.48
C GLN A 124 -8.11 20.24 -1.07
N GLU A 125 -8.23 18.93 -0.83
CA GLU A 125 -7.06 18.09 -0.43
C GLU A 125 -7.13 16.65 -0.96
N LEU A 126 -6.14 16.20 -1.74
CA LEU A 126 -6.01 14.79 -2.13
C LEU A 126 -5.72 13.92 -0.88
N ASN A 127 -6.65 13.08 -0.43
CA ASN A 127 -6.43 12.18 0.71
C ASN A 127 -5.65 10.94 0.29
N ARG A 128 -4.33 11.08 0.20
CA ARG A 128 -3.45 10.04 -0.38
C ARG A 128 -3.28 8.79 0.48
N GLY A 129 -3.31 8.93 1.81
CA GLY A 129 -3.07 7.81 2.74
C GLY A 129 -4.34 7.12 3.21
N PHE A 130 -4.23 5.83 3.55
CA PHE A 130 -5.37 5.02 3.99
C PHE A 130 -5.95 5.48 5.32
N GLU A 131 -5.10 5.81 6.30
CA GLU A 131 -5.57 6.32 7.60
C GLU A 131 -6.41 7.60 7.43
N ASN A 132 -5.96 8.54 6.59
CA ASN A 132 -6.71 9.77 6.31
C ASN A 132 -8.04 9.49 5.60
N GLN A 133 -8.06 8.62 4.58
CA GLN A 133 -9.31 8.21 3.93
C GLN A 133 -10.28 7.57 4.94
N ARG A 134 -9.77 6.67 5.78
CA ARG A 134 -10.54 5.96 6.80
C ARG A 134 -11.15 6.92 7.80
N ASP A 135 -10.34 7.80 8.39
CA ASP A 135 -10.79 8.73 9.43
C ASP A 135 -11.83 9.71 8.87
N LYS A 136 -11.64 10.19 7.63
CA LYS A 136 -12.66 11.03 6.96
C LYS A 136 -13.95 10.27 6.66
N ILE A 137 -13.90 8.96 6.35
CA ILE A 137 -15.10 8.12 6.19
C ILE A 137 -15.84 7.96 7.53
N ILE A 138 -15.10 7.70 8.60
CA ILE A 138 -15.66 7.57 9.96
C ILE A 138 -16.31 8.90 10.39
N ASP A 139 -15.63 10.02 10.15
CA ASP A 139 -16.12 11.37 10.43
C ASP A 139 -17.29 11.82 9.52
N GLY A 140 -17.64 11.04 8.50
CA GLY A 140 -18.66 11.40 7.51
C GLY A 140 -18.24 12.53 6.55
N LYS A 141 -16.94 12.85 6.48
CA LYS A 141 -16.35 13.86 5.59
C LYS A 141 -15.96 13.31 4.21
N LEU A 142 -15.94 11.99 4.07
CA LEU A 142 -15.71 11.27 2.83
C LEU A 142 -16.73 10.13 2.74
N SER A 143 -17.31 9.91 1.56
CA SER A 143 -18.09 8.71 1.26
C SER A 143 -17.67 8.21 -0.11
N LEU A 144 -17.27 6.95 -0.19
CA LEU A 144 -16.79 6.35 -1.44
C LEU A 144 -17.84 5.41 -2.03
N ASN A 145 -18.37 4.52 -1.19
CA ASN A 145 -19.42 3.60 -1.55
C ASN A 145 -20.07 3.09 -0.25
N PRO A 146 -21.41 2.97 -0.16
CA PRO A 146 -22.07 2.54 1.08
C PRO A 146 -21.58 1.18 1.63
N GLU A 147 -21.31 0.19 0.75
CA GLU A 147 -20.79 -1.11 1.17
C GLU A 147 -19.35 -0.97 1.70
N TYR A 148 -18.52 -0.16 1.03
CA TYR A 148 -17.12 0.07 1.43
C TYR A 148 -17.04 0.83 2.75
N ASP A 149 -17.76 1.95 2.84
CA ASP A 149 -17.79 2.81 4.02
C ASP A 149 -18.28 2.03 5.25
N ASN A 150 -19.20 1.07 5.07
CA ASN A 150 -19.65 0.20 6.14
C ASN A 150 -18.57 -0.75 6.65
N ILE A 151 -17.72 -1.29 5.77
CA ILE A 151 -16.53 -2.07 6.20
C ILE A 151 -15.59 -1.16 6.98
N ILE A 152 -15.30 0.03 6.44
CA ILE A 152 -14.41 1.00 7.08
C ILE A 152 -14.85 1.36 8.50
N LYS A 153 -16.15 1.61 8.69
CA LYS A 153 -16.72 2.05 9.97
C LYS A 153 -16.81 0.94 11.01
N ASN A 154 -16.88 -0.33 10.61
CA ASN A 154 -17.22 -1.43 11.52
C ASN A 154 -16.10 -2.48 11.70
N ASP A 155 -15.07 -2.52 10.85
CA ASP A 155 -14.16 -3.69 10.80
C ASP A 155 -12.66 -3.30 10.65
N LEU A 156 -12.22 -2.22 11.34
CA LEU A 156 -10.84 -1.72 11.23
C LEU A 156 -10.14 -1.32 12.54
N ASP A 157 -10.70 -1.62 13.71
CA ASP A 157 -10.02 -1.35 14.99
C ASP A 157 -8.67 -2.07 15.10
N TRP A 158 -8.58 -3.28 14.54
CA TRP A 158 -7.33 -4.03 14.49
C TRP A 158 -6.23 -3.32 13.70
N TYR A 159 -6.58 -2.48 12.73
CA TYR A 159 -5.59 -1.72 11.96
C TYR A 159 -5.02 -0.56 12.80
N ASN A 160 -5.81 0.02 13.72
CA ASN A 160 -5.27 0.95 14.71
C ASN A 160 -4.20 0.29 15.58
N GLU A 161 -4.41 -0.97 15.99
CA GLU A 161 -3.40 -1.72 16.74
C GLU A 161 -2.12 -1.91 15.91
N VAL A 162 -2.24 -2.29 14.63
CA VAL A 162 -1.09 -2.42 13.72
C VAL A 162 -0.33 -1.10 13.59
N CYS A 163 -1.03 0.01 13.32
CA CYS A 163 -0.43 1.33 13.22
C CYS A 163 0.23 1.77 14.53
N ALA A 164 -0.40 1.52 15.69
CA ALA A 164 0.16 1.89 16.98
C ALA A 164 1.50 1.19 17.25
N ILE A 165 1.58 -0.14 17.01
CA ILE A 165 2.83 -0.90 17.14
C ILE A 165 3.87 -0.38 16.14
N ARG A 166 3.43 -0.17 14.88
CA ARG A 166 4.29 0.27 13.79
C ARG A 166 4.91 1.64 14.03
N HIS A 167 4.08 2.63 14.30
CA HIS A 167 4.54 3.99 14.58
C HIS A 167 5.47 4.02 15.79
N THR A 168 5.18 3.21 16.81
CA THR A 168 6.06 3.09 17.97
C THR A 168 7.46 2.62 17.58
N PHE A 169 7.62 1.55 16.80
CA PHE A 169 8.98 1.10 16.48
C PHE A 169 9.69 1.99 15.45
N ILE A 170 8.97 2.57 14.48
CA ILE A 170 9.57 3.46 13.44
C ILE A 170 10.10 4.75 14.05
N HIS A 171 9.34 5.37 14.96
CA HIS A 171 9.72 6.66 15.52
C HIS A 171 10.76 6.55 16.65
N PHE A 172 10.90 5.36 17.25
CA PHE A 172 11.69 5.21 18.48
C PHE A 172 12.77 4.12 18.44
N ILE A 173 12.89 3.37 17.34
CA ILE A 173 13.97 2.37 17.09
C ILE A 173 14.13 1.38 18.27
N ALA A 174 13.04 1.06 18.98
CA ALA A 174 13.08 0.28 20.20
C ALA A 174 12.01 -0.81 20.15
N GLY A 175 12.30 -1.85 19.36
CA GLY A 175 11.59 -3.12 19.35
C GLY A 175 12.55 -4.23 19.72
N MET A 176 12.19 -5.09 20.69
CA MET A 176 13.00 -6.27 20.98
C MET A 176 12.14 -7.47 21.34
N CYS A 177 12.69 -8.64 21.07
CA CYS A 177 12.11 -9.90 21.49
C CYS A 177 12.41 -10.15 22.98
N VAL A 178 11.36 -10.22 23.80
CA VAL A 178 11.44 -10.59 25.22
C VAL A 178 10.83 -11.96 25.45
N ILE A 179 11.27 -12.62 26.52
CA ILE A 179 10.87 -13.99 26.82
C ILE A 179 9.88 -13.96 27.99
N ASP A 180 8.69 -14.53 27.79
CA ASP A 180 7.77 -14.88 28.88
C ASP A 180 7.91 -16.37 29.22
N ARG A 181 7.91 -16.70 30.51
CA ARG A 181 8.28 -18.02 31.05
C ARG A 181 7.38 -18.45 32.20
N LYS A 182 6.06 -18.40 31.98
CA LYS A 182 5.11 -18.89 32.98
C LYS A 182 5.07 -20.42 33.01
N GLU A 183 4.99 -21.05 31.85
CA GLU A 183 4.89 -22.51 31.69
C GLU A 183 5.64 -22.99 30.44
N GLU A 184 5.47 -22.29 29.32
CA GLU A 184 6.24 -22.47 28.08
C GLU A 184 7.01 -21.18 27.74
N ILE A 185 8.08 -21.32 26.94
CA ILE A 185 8.82 -20.17 26.43
C ILE A 185 8.00 -19.51 25.32
N VAL A 186 7.53 -18.29 25.58
CA VAL A 186 6.82 -17.47 24.59
C VAL A 186 7.66 -16.25 24.25
N LEU A 187 7.90 -16.06 22.96
CA LEU A 187 8.60 -14.89 22.44
C LEU A 187 7.60 -13.76 22.19
N LYS A 188 7.79 -12.67 22.93
CA LYS A 188 6.96 -11.47 22.86
C LYS A 188 7.75 -10.33 22.24
N TYR A 189 7.04 -9.42 21.58
CA TYR A 189 7.59 -8.18 21.08
C TYR A 189 7.31 -7.07 22.09
N LEU A 190 8.37 -6.46 22.61
CA LEU A 190 8.31 -5.31 23.50
C LEU A 190 8.68 -4.05 22.72
N THR A 191 7.82 -3.04 22.82
CA THR A 191 8.12 -1.67 22.40
C THR A 191 7.76 -0.68 23.49
N PHE A 192 8.39 0.50 23.42
CA PHE A 192 8.10 1.62 24.30
C PHE A 192 7.50 2.75 23.48
N ASN A 193 6.29 3.19 23.82
CA ASN A 193 5.72 4.37 23.20
C ASN A 193 6.32 5.62 23.86
N LEU A 194 7.39 6.10 23.23
CA LEU A 194 8.15 7.25 23.73
C LEU A 194 7.52 8.60 23.33
N SER A 195 6.42 8.61 22.56
CA SER A 195 5.65 9.83 22.26
C SER A 195 5.10 10.48 23.55
N PHE A 196 4.99 9.70 24.62
CA PHE A 196 4.55 10.13 25.95
C PHE A 196 5.72 10.48 26.90
N ILE A 197 6.97 10.53 26.41
CA ILE A 197 8.13 10.96 27.23
C ILE A 197 7.90 12.36 27.80
N GLU A 198 7.37 13.29 27.02
CA GLU A 198 7.07 14.66 27.49
C GLU A 198 6.04 14.68 28.64
N LEU A 199 5.23 13.62 28.74
CA LEU A 199 4.23 13.42 29.79
C LEU A 199 4.74 12.56 30.96
N ASN A 200 6.04 12.22 31.01
CA ASN A 200 6.66 11.31 32.00
C ASN A 200 5.92 9.96 32.14
N LYS A 201 5.28 9.48 31.07
CA LYS A 201 4.57 8.20 31.06
C LYS A 201 5.22 7.29 30.03
N GLU A 202 5.93 6.27 30.50
CA GLU A 202 6.35 5.16 29.65
C GLU A 202 5.16 4.20 29.47
N GLU A 203 4.61 4.15 28.26
CA GLU A 203 3.64 3.12 27.92
C GLU A 203 4.36 1.95 27.24
N LYS A 204 4.40 0.81 27.95
CA LYS A 204 5.03 -0.43 27.46
C LYS A 204 4.00 -1.26 26.73
N ILE A 205 4.28 -1.58 25.48
CA ILE A 205 3.44 -2.46 24.68
C ILE A 205 4.16 -3.80 24.56
N ILE A 206 3.57 -4.84 25.13
CA ILE A 206 4.10 -6.21 25.08
C ILE A 206 3.08 -7.10 24.38
N ARG A 207 3.48 -7.73 23.28
CA ARG A 207 2.58 -8.55 22.47
C ARG A 207 3.16 -9.91 22.11
N ASN A 208 2.30 -10.92 21.99
CA ASN A 208 2.69 -12.24 21.51
C ASN A 208 2.84 -12.19 19.98
N ILE A 209 4.07 -12.41 19.49
CA ILE A 209 4.40 -12.32 18.06
C ILE A 209 3.53 -13.28 17.25
N ILE A 210 3.41 -14.54 17.67
CA ILE A 210 2.69 -15.57 16.89
C ILE A 210 1.18 -15.34 16.88
N GLU A 211 0.60 -14.92 18.01
CA GLU A 211 -0.82 -14.56 18.07
C GLU A 211 -1.13 -13.37 17.17
N ASP A 212 -0.29 -12.33 17.21
CA ASP A 212 -0.44 -11.15 16.38
C ASP A 212 -0.34 -11.47 14.89
N ILE A 213 0.68 -12.22 14.47
CA ILE A 213 0.85 -12.62 13.07
C ILE A 213 -0.39 -13.35 12.55
N ARG A 214 -0.90 -14.33 13.31
CA ARG A 214 -2.08 -15.09 12.91
C ARG A 214 -3.33 -14.21 12.85
N SER A 215 -3.53 -13.39 13.89
CA SER A 215 -4.69 -12.50 14.01
C SER A 215 -4.70 -11.45 12.90
N PHE A 216 -3.61 -10.67 12.76
CA PHE A 216 -3.51 -9.61 11.77
C PHE A 216 -3.49 -10.13 10.34
N TYR A 217 -2.86 -11.28 10.07
CA TYR A 217 -2.95 -11.91 8.75
C TYR A 217 -4.41 -12.24 8.38
N ASN A 218 -5.13 -12.92 9.27
CA ASN A 218 -6.52 -13.33 9.01
C ASN A 218 -7.46 -12.14 8.85
N LYS A 219 -7.28 -11.09 9.67
CA LYS A 219 -8.06 -9.85 9.57
C LYS A 219 -7.75 -9.10 8.27
N THR A 220 -6.47 -9.02 7.89
CA THR A 220 -6.06 -8.43 6.59
C THR A 220 -6.68 -9.18 5.42
N MET A 221 -6.64 -10.52 5.40
CA MET A 221 -7.24 -11.32 4.33
C MET A 221 -8.77 -11.20 4.30
N THR A 222 -9.42 -11.15 5.46
CA THR A 222 -10.88 -10.94 5.56
C THR A 222 -11.27 -9.58 4.99
N PHE A 223 -10.57 -8.51 5.39
CA PHE A 223 -10.77 -7.17 4.87
C PHE A 223 -10.58 -7.11 3.35
N LEU A 224 -9.47 -7.64 2.84
CA LEU A 224 -9.16 -7.71 1.41
C LEU A 224 -10.26 -8.44 0.62
N LYS A 225 -10.74 -9.57 1.14
CA LYS A 225 -11.84 -10.32 0.53
C LYS A 225 -13.12 -9.48 0.51
N GLY A 226 -13.44 -8.80 1.60
CA GLY A 226 -14.60 -7.91 1.70
C GLY A 226 -14.57 -6.80 0.63
N ILE A 227 -13.46 -6.07 0.54
CA ILE A 227 -13.35 -4.95 -0.42
C ILE A 227 -13.22 -5.43 -1.87
N SER A 228 -12.65 -6.62 -2.13
CA SER A 228 -12.48 -7.13 -3.50
C SER A 228 -13.79 -7.30 -4.24
N ILE A 229 -14.85 -7.75 -3.54
CA ILE A 229 -16.19 -7.90 -4.10
C ILE A 229 -16.75 -6.53 -4.51
N ILE A 230 -16.52 -5.50 -3.69
CA ILE A 230 -16.96 -4.14 -3.96
C ILE A 230 -16.20 -3.58 -5.16
N TYR A 231 -14.88 -3.76 -5.23
CA TYR A 231 -14.08 -3.31 -6.36
C TYR A 231 -14.52 -3.95 -7.67
N LEU A 232 -14.73 -5.26 -7.71
CA LEU A 232 -15.18 -5.96 -8.91
C LEU A 232 -16.54 -5.46 -9.43
N LYS A 233 -17.42 -4.96 -8.55
CA LYS A 233 -18.70 -4.36 -8.95
C LYS A 233 -18.55 -2.94 -9.52
N ASN A 234 -17.53 -2.19 -9.09
CA ASN A 234 -17.41 -0.76 -9.38
C ASN A 234 -16.37 -0.45 -10.47
N ILE A 235 -15.43 -1.35 -10.76
CA ILE A 235 -14.45 -1.14 -11.84
C ILE A 235 -15.06 -1.47 -13.21
N ASP A 236 -14.89 -0.59 -14.21
CA ASP A 236 -15.26 -0.90 -15.60
C ASP A 236 -14.29 -1.96 -16.17
N PRO A 237 -14.77 -3.17 -16.52
CA PRO A 237 -13.90 -4.23 -17.06
C PRO A 237 -13.24 -3.85 -18.38
N ARG A 238 -13.74 -2.84 -19.09
CA ARG A 238 -13.17 -2.34 -20.35
C ARG A 238 -12.10 -1.26 -20.14
N ALA A 239 -11.82 -0.87 -18.91
CA ALA A 239 -10.79 0.13 -18.66
C ALA A 239 -9.42 -0.37 -19.18
N ILE A 240 -8.71 0.49 -19.92
CA ILE A 240 -7.45 0.16 -20.58
C ILE A 240 -6.31 0.74 -19.75
N SER A 241 -5.34 -0.08 -19.37
CA SER A 241 -4.06 0.37 -18.81
C SER A 241 -2.97 0.30 -19.86
N TYR A 242 -1.96 1.16 -19.72
CA TYR A 242 -0.74 1.07 -20.50
C TYR A 242 0.47 0.67 -19.65
N ASP A 243 1.47 0.10 -20.32
CA ASP A 243 2.79 -0.15 -19.78
C ASP A 243 3.87 0.38 -20.74
N TYR A 244 4.94 0.91 -20.16
CA TYR A 244 5.98 1.64 -20.87
C TYR A 244 7.31 0.92 -20.71
N ILE A 245 7.81 0.33 -21.80
CA ILE A 245 9.07 -0.42 -21.79
C ILE A 245 10.11 0.36 -22.58
N LEU A 246 11.11 0.88 -21.88
CA LEU A 246 12.25 1.54 -22.52
C LEU A 246 13.15 0.49 -23.18
N LYS A 247 13.38 0.67 -24.48
CA LYS A 247 14.40 -0.04 -25.27
C LYS A 247 15.56 0.91 -25.59
N ASP A 248 16.62 0.38 -26.17
CA ASP A 248 17.86 1.13 -26.41
C ASP A 248 17.64 2.39 -27.26
N ASP A 249 16.74 2.36 -28.24
CA ASP A 249 16.53 3.50 -29.17
C ASP A 249 15.10 4.06 -29.17
N TYR A 250 14.18 3.42 -28.43
CA TYR A 250 12.75 3.79 -28.45
C TYR A 250 12.03 3.33 -27.19
N LEU A 251 10.88 3.92 -26.91
CA LEU A 251 9.94 3.52 -25.88
C LEU A 251 8.82 2.69 -26.52
N GLU A 252 8.55 1.51 -25.99
CA GLU A 252 7.36 0.73 -26.35
C GLU A 252 6.21 1.09 -25.42
N VAL A 253 5.05 1.40 -26.01
CA VAL A 253 3.78 1.57 -25.31
C VAL A 253 2.96 0.32 -25.56
N TRP A 254 2.64 -0.40 -24.49
CA TRP A 254 1.82 -1.59 -24.49
C TRP A 254 0.50 -1.28 -23.82
N GLU A 255 -0.60 -1.87 -24.28
CA GLU A 255 -1.93 -1.69 -23.69
C GLU A 255 -2.55 -3.04 -23.32
N ILE A 256 -3.43 -3.03 -22.33
CA ILE A 256 -4.31 -4.16 -22.02
C ILE A 256 -5.61 -3.65 -21.39
N SER A 257 -6.74 -4.28 -21.72
CA SER A 257 -7.98 -4.06 -20.97
C SER A 257 -7.93 -4.81 -19.63
N LEU A 258 -8.63 -4.31 -18.62
CA LEU A 258 -8.72 -5.00 -17.33
C LEU A 258 -9.31 -6.40 -17.48
N SER A 259 -10.34 -6.59 -18.30
CA SER A 259 -10.90 -7.92 -18.58
C SER A 259 -9.85 -8.87 -19.16
N ASP A 260 -9.06 -8.40 -20.13
CA ASP A 260 -8.02 -9.23 -20.74
C ASP A 260 -6.91 -9.57 -19.75
N TYR A 261 -6.53 -8.62 -18.88
CA TYR A 261 -5.58 -8.86 -17.80
C TYR A 261 -6.07 -9.90 -16.79
N LEU A 262 -7.33 -9.80 -16.36
CA LEU A 262 -7.94 -10.74 -15.42
C LEU A 262 -8.09 -12.15 -16.02
N GLU A 263 -8.27 -12.26 -17.34
CA GLU A 263 -8.29 -13.53 -18.08
C GLU A 263 -6.87 -14.08 -18.37
N GLY A 264 -5.81 -13.37 -17.98
CA GLY A 264 -4.43 -13.80 -18.20
C GLY A 264 -3.96 -13.67 -19.65
N LYS A 265 -4.59 -12.80 -20.45
CA LYS A 265 -4.16 -12.51 -21.81
C LYS A 265 -2.90 -11.63 -21.82
N LYS A 266 -2.29 -11.53 -23.00
CA LYS A 266 -1.06 -10.77 -23.22
C LYS A 266 -1.37 -9.32 -23.55
N TRP A 267 -0.47 -8.43 -23.15
CA TRP A 267 -0.47 -7.03 -23.56
C TRP A 267 -0.29 -6.91 -25.08
N ALA A 268 -0.92 -5.90 -25.67
CA ALA A 268 -0.78 -5.55 -27.08
C ALA A 268 0.19 -4.38 -27.24
N LEU A 269 1.19 -4.51 -28.11
CA LEU A 269 2.06 -3.38 -28.46
C LEU A 269 1.27 -2.42 -29.37
N VAL A 270 1.10 -1.18 -28.94
CA VAL A 270 0.35 -0.17 -29.70
C VAL A 270 1.21 0.91 -30.31
N GLN A 271 2.33 1.26 -29.68
CA GLN A 271 3.19 2.31 -30.20
C GLN A 271 4.66 2.05 -29.90
N LYS A 272 5.53 2.48 -30.83
CA LYS A 272 6.97 2.63 -30.60
C LYS A 272 7.32 4.10 -30.78
N VAL A 273 7.80 4.76 -29.73
CA VAL A 273 8.18 6.17 -29.72
C VAL A 273 9.71 6.27 -29.74
N PRO A 274 10.34 6.73 -30.82
CA PRO A 274 11.80 6.86 -30.87
C PRO A 274 12.33 7.82 -29.79
N LYS A 275 13.50 7.53 -29.21
CA LYS A 275 14.11 8.35 -28.13
C LYS A 275 14.34 9.81 -28.51
N ILE A 276 14.61 10.08 -29.78
CA ILE A 276 14.75 11.45 -30.33
C ILE A 276 13.52 12.31 -30.00
N TYR A 277 12.33 11.73 -29.92
CA TYR A 277 11.09 12.47 -29.60
C TYR A 277 10.82 12.57 -28.09
N LEU A 278 11.54 11.83 -27.24
CA LEU A 278 11.38 11.88 -25.78
C LEU A 278 12.10 13.09 -25.15
N HIS A 279 13.04 13.72 -25.86
CA HIS A 279 13.80 14.88 -25.39
C HIS A 279 13.28 16.23 -25.92
N LEU A 280 12.29 16.23 -26.82
CA LEU A 280 11.76 17.46 -27.44
C LEU A 280 10.69 18.18 -26.60
N GLY A 281 10.39 17.69 -25.39
CA GLY A 281 9.47 18.35 -24.46
C GLY A 281 10.04 19.56 -23.72
N ARG A 282 11.17 20.14 -24.16
CA ARG A 282 11.76 21.31 -23.48
C ARG A 282 11.85 22.60 -24.26
N ASP A 283 11.93 22.62 -25.59
CA ASP A 283 11.93 23.87 -26.34
C ASP A 283 11.39 23.64 -27.77
N ASP A 284 10.50 24.53 -28.20
CA ASP A 284 10.06 24.77 -29.59
C ASP A 284 9.16 23.74 -30.31
N PHE A 285 7.86 23.79 -29.99
CA PHE A 285 6.83 23.55 -31.01
C PHE A 285 6.64 24.83 -31.86
N HIS A 286 7.55 25.07 -32.80
CA HIS A 286 7.21 25.82 -34.00
C HIS A 286 6.72 24.84 -35.06
N LEU A 287 5.39 24.75 -35.20
CA LEU A 287 4.78 24.12 -36.38
C LEU A 287 5.34 24.81 -37.63
N PRO A 288 5.89 24.08 -38.61
CA PRO A 288 6.22 24.68 -39.88
C PRO A 288 4.92 25.13 -40.55
N ASN A 289 4.80 26.43 -40.80
CA ASN A 289 3.78 26.98 -41.68
C ASN A 289 3.91 26.31 -43.05
N ASN A 290 2.80 25.75 -43.54
CA ASN A 290 2.64 25.28 -44.91
C ASN A 290 3.13 26.33 -45.93
N PRO A 291 3.83 25.89 -46.98
CA PRO A 291 3.57 26.29 -48.35
C PRO A 291 2.64 25.29 -49.06
#